data_AF-A0A3E2NXM9-F1
#
_entry.id   AF-A0A3E2NXM9-F1
#
_cell.length_a   1.000
_cell.length_b   1.000
_cell.length_c   1.000
_cell.angle_alpha   90.00
_cell.angle_beta   90.00
_cell.angle_gamma   90.00
#
_symmetry.space_group_name_H-M   'P 1'
#
loop_
_entity.id
_entity.type
_entity.pdbx_description
1 polymer ?
#
loop_
_entity_poly.entity_id
_entity_poly.type
_entity_poly.pdbx_seq_one_letter_code
_entity_poly.pdbx_strand_id
1 'polypeptide(L)' 'MNIQTANTLFDQGVFSAMYKAGFITAKVFTYREIYLWVHAQVQTRHITKNQAVSEAATKFDKDERTVWRALNSFTA' A
#
# COMPACT_ATOMS: atom_id res chain seq x y z
N MET A 1 10.13 5.25 9.33
CA MET A 1 8.76 5.22 9.90
C MET A 1 8.52 3.82 10.45
N ASN A 2 8.06 3.68 11.70
CA ASN A 2 7.80 2.36 12.28
C ASN A 2 6.56 1.74 11.61
N ILE A 3 6.78 0.63 10.90
CA ILE A 3 5.76 -0.07 10.10
C ILE A 3 4.61 -0.56 10.98
N GLN A 4 4.91 -0.99 12.22
CA GLN A 4 3.88 -1.42 13.16
C GLN A 4 2.97 -0.26 13.54
N THR A 5 3.52 0.93 13.79
CA THR A 5 2.71 2.13 14.06
C THR A 5 1.80 2.47 12.87
N ALA A 6 2.30 2.35 11.64
CA ALA A 6 1.49 2.58 10.44
C ALA A 6 0.40 1.51 10.22
N ASN A 7 0.61 0.28 10.68
CA ASN A 7 -0.41 -0.79 10.67
C ASN A 7 -1.48 -0.51 11.74
N THR A 8 -1.09 -0.19 12.98
CA THR A 8 -2.03 0.11 14.08
C THR A 8 -2.91 1.32 13.78
N LEU A 9 -2.36 2.38 13.18
CA LEU A 9 -3.13 3.56 12.77
C LEU A 9 -4.11 3.28 11.62
N PHE A 10 -3.87 2.25 10.82
CA PHE A 10 -4.81 1.83 9.78
C PHE A 10 -5.97 1.02 10.39
N ASP A 11 -5.68 0.06 11.26
CA ASP A 11 -6.70 -0.77 11.92
C ASP A 11 -7.67 0.07 12.77
N GLN A 12 -7.20 1.21 13.29
CA GLN A 12 -8.00 2.18 14.05
C GLN A 12 -8.72 3.22 13.18
N GLY A 13 -8.59 3.16 11.84
CA GLY A 13 -9.19 4.13 10.92
C GLY A 13 -8.51 5.50 10.88
N VAL A 14 -7.42 5.69 11.64
CA VAL A 14 -6.70 6.96 11.76
C VAL A 14 -6.08 7.38 10.43
N PHE A 15 -5.65 6.43 9.58
CA PHE A 15 -5.13 6.76 8.25
C PHE A 15 -6.17 7.47 7.37
N SER A 16 -7.43 7.02 7.42
CA SER A 16 -8.55 7.68 6.74
C SER A 16 -8.89 9.03 7.36
N ALA A 17 -8.79 9.15 8.69
CA ALA A 17 -8.98 10.42 9.39
C ALA A 17 -7.90 11.44 9.03
N MET A 18 -6.63 11.03 8.96
CA MET A 18 -5.51 11.88 8.54
C MET A 18 -5.64 12.34 7.09
N TYR A 19 -6.14 11.48 6.20
CA TYR A 19 -6.41 11.87 4.80
C TYR A 19 -7.54 12.91 4.73
N LYS A 20 -8.67 12.66 5.41
CA LYS A 20 -9.80 13.60 5.47
C LYS A 20 -9.45 14.93 6.11
N ALA A 21 -8.55 14.93 7.10
CA ALA A 21 -8.06 16.13 7.77
C ALA A 21 -6.92 16.84 7.01
N GLY A 22 -6.49 16.32 5.85
CA GLY A 22 -5.46 16.94 5.01
C GLY A 22 -4.02 16.75 5.51
N PHE A 23 -3.79 15.94 6.54
CA PHE A 23 -2.44 15.67 7.07
C PHE A 23 -1.62 14.75 6.18
N ILE A 24 -2.26 13.94 5.34
CA ILE A 24 -1.58 13.12 4.33
C ILE A 24 -2.18 13.36 2.96
N THR A 25 -1.34 13.33 1.94
CA THR A 25 -1.76 13.52 0.55
C THR A 25 -2.37 12.24 -0.02
N ALA A 26 -3.19 12.39 -1.06
CA ALA A 26 -3.78 11.28 -1.79
C ALA A 26 -2.71 10.28 -2.28
N LYS A 27 -1.53 10.78 -2.65
CA LYS A 27 -0.39 9.94 -3.06
C LYS A 27 0.03 8.94 -1.97
N VAL A 28 0.17 9.41 -0.73
CA VAL A 28 0.58 8.56 0.41
C VAL A 28 -0.51 7.53 0.70
N PHE A 29 -1.77 7.94 0.63
CA PHE A 29 -2.92 7.05 0.79
C PHE A 29 -2.95 5.95 -0.27
N THR A 30 -2.87 6.31 -1.55
CA THR A 30 -2.83 5.33 -2.66
C THR A 30 -1.64 4.39 -2.56
N TYR A 31 -0.45 4.89 -2.22
CA TYR A 31 0.72 4.03 -2.06
C TYR A 31 0.52 3.02 -0.93
N ARG A 32 -0.16 3.42 0.14
CA ARG A 32 -0.48 2.53 1.26
C ARG A 32 -1.49 1.45 0.87
N GLU A 33 -2.54 1.81 0.14
CA GLU A 33 -3.51 0.85 -0.39
C GLU A 33 -2.85 -0.19 -1.31
N ILE A 34 -1.97 0.27 -2.21
CA ILE A 34 -1.19 -0.62 -3.08
C ILE A 34 -0.35 -1.60 -2.25
N TYR A 35 0.36 -1.09 -1.23
CA TYR A 35 1.20 -1.92 -0.36
C TYR A 35 0.41 -3.03 0.32
N LEU A 36 -0.71 -2.66 0.96
CA LEU A 36 -1.56 -3.61 1.69
C LEU A 36 -2.16 -4.64 0.74
N TRP A 37 -2.63 -4.19 -0.43
CA TRP A 37 -3.24 -5.08 -1.41
C TRP A 37 -2.25 -6.13 -1.92
N VAL A 38 -1.04 -5.71 -2.33
CA VAL A 38 0.01 -6.64 -2.80
C VAL A 38 0.38 -7.63 -1.70
N HIS A 39 0.57 -7.14 -0.47
CA HIS A 39 0.93 -8.01 0.67
C HIS A 39 -0.16 -9.05 0.93
N ALA A 40 -1.43 -8.64 0.90
CA ALA A 40 -2.56 -9.55 1.04
C ALA A 40 -2.58 -10.60 -0.08
N GLN A 41 -2.38 -10.23 -1.35
CA GLN A 41 -2.36 -11.21 -2.45
C GLN A 41 -1.26 -12.26 -2.28
N VAL A 42 -0.05 -11.84 -1.91
CA VAL A 42 1.07 -12.77 -1.67
C VAL A 42 0.75 -13.71 -0.51
N GLN A 43 0.12 -13.21 0.56
CA GLN A 43 -0.24 -14.03 1.72
C GLN A 43 -1.40 -14.98 1.46
N THR A 44 -2.46 -14.55 0.79
CA THR A 44 -3.70 -15.33 0.64
C THR A 44 -3.69 -16.26 -0.56
N ARG A 45 -3.02 -15.87 -1.65
CA ARG A 45 -2.98 -16.64 -2.91
C ARG A 45 -1.65 -17.31 -3.16
N HIS A 46 -0.65 -17.07 -2.31
CA HIS A 46 0.70 -17.63 -2.45
C HIS A 46 1.36 -17.37 -3.82
N ILE A 47 0.96 -16.29 -4.48
CA ILE A 47 1.57 -15.85 -5.74
C ILE A 47 2.89 -15.12 -5.47
N THR A 48 3.77 -15.11 -6.47
CA THR A 48 5.05 -14.40 -6.33
C THR A 48 4.83 -12.89 -6.21
N LYS A 49 5.77 -12.20 -5.55
CA LYS A 49 5.73 -10.74 -5.43
C LYS A 49 5.64 -10.05 -6.79
N ASN A 50 6.32 -10.57 -7.81
CA ASN A 50 6.29 -10.03 -9.17
C ASN A 50 4.91 -10.16 -9.81
N GLN A 51 4.24 -11.32 -9.67
CA GLN A 51 2.87 -11.51 -10.15
C GLN A 51 1.90 -10.56 -9.44
N ALA A 52 2.00 -10.45 -8.12
CA ALA A 52 1.16 -9.53 -7.35
C ALA A 52 1.39 -8.06 -7.75
N VAL A 53 2.62 -7.67 -8.10
CA VAL A 53 2.92 -6.32 -8.61
C VAL A 53 2.28 -6.08 -9.97
N SER A 54 2.34 -7.04 -10.88
CA SER A 54 1.75 -6.92 -12.21
C SER A 54 0.22 -6.79 -12.12
N GLU A 55 -0.43 -7.61 -11.29
CA GLU A 55 -1.87 -7.49 -11.06
C GLU A 55 -2.25 -6.17 -10.38
N ALA A 56 -1.43 -5.67 -9.45
CA ALA A 56 -1.65 -4.37 -8.81
C ALA A 56 -1.56 -3.22 -9.82
N ALA A 57 -0.62 -3.28 -10.76
CA ALA A 57 -0.48 -2.28 -11.81
C ALA A 57 -1.78 -2.13 -12.62
N THR A 58 -2.39 -3.24 -13.00
CA THR A 58 -3.71 -3.25 -13.68
C THR A 58 -4.83 -2.76 -12.76
N LYS A 59 -4.90 -3.25 -11.51
CA LYS A 59 -5.99 -2.92 -10.56
C LYS A 59 -6.04 -1.43 -10.21
N PHE A 60 -4.87 -0.81 -10.00
CA PHE A 60 -4.77 0.58 -9.56
C PHE A 60 -4.57 1.57 -10.71
N ASP A 61 -4.52 1.08 -11.96
CA ASP A 61 -4.21 1.87 -13.16
C ASP A 61 -2.91 2.68 -12.99
N LYS A 62 -1.82 1.96 -12.69
CA LYS A 62 -0.48 2.53 -12.45
C LYS A 62 0.58 1.68 -13.13
N ASP A 63 1.70 2.32 -13.47
CA ASP A 63 2.89 1.59 -13.91
C ASP A 63 3.42 0.69 -12.79
N GLU A 64 3.96 -0.49 -13.16
CA GLU A 64 4.62 -1.40 -12.20
C GLU A 64 5.74 -0.70 -11.42
N ARG A 65 6.45 0.26 -12.03
CA ARG A 65 7.47 1.08 -11.34
C ARG A 65 6.87 1.86 -10.17
N THR A 66 5.66 2.39 -10.33
CA THR A 66 4.95 3.11 -9.27
C THR A 66 4.52 2.17 -8.16
N VAL A 67 4.05 0.96 -8.50
CA VAL A 67 3.74 -0.10 -7.53
C VAL A 67 4.99 -0.49 -6.74
N TRP A 68 6.12 -0.74 -7.41
CA TRP A 68 7.39 -1.03 -6.73
C TRP A 68 7.85 0.10 -5.80
N ARG A 69 7.72 1.35 -6.23
CA ARG A 69 7.98 2.52 -5.37
C ARG A 69 7.07 2.55 -4.15
N ALA A 70 5.79 2.24 -4.31
CA ALA A 70 4.85 2.15 -3.20
C ALA A 70 5.27 1.05 -2.22
N LEU A 71 5.66 -0.13 -2.72
CA LEU A 71 6.16 -1.22 -1.87
C LEU A 71 7.40 -0.82 -1.07
N ASN A 72 8.38 -0.23 -1.76
CA ASN A 72 9.63 0.20 -1.16
C ASN A 72 9.47 1.37 -0.18
N SER A 73 8.36 2.12 -0.25
CA SER A 73 8.09 3.23 0.66
C SER A 73 7.71 2.76 2.08
N PHE A 74 7.34 1.49 2.24
CA PHE A 74 6.90 0.92 3.53
C PHE A 74 7.64 -0.35 3.95
N THR A 75 8.58 -0.85 3.14
CA THR A 75 9.57 -1.83 3.59
C THR A 75 10.81 -1.08 4.06
N ALA A 76 11.16 -1.25 5.34
CA ALA A 76 12.39 -0.72 5.94
C ALA A 76 13.63 -1.41 5.39
#